data_AF-A0A369JFS1-F1
#
_entry.id   AF-A0A369JFS1-F1
#
_cell.length_a   1.000
_cell.length_b   1.000
_cell.length_c   1.000
_cell.angle_alpha   90.00
_cell.angle_beta   90.00
_cell.angle_gamma   90.00
#
_symmetry.space_group_name_H-M   'P 1'
#
loop_
_entity.id
_entity.type
_entity.pdbx_description
1 polymer ?
#
loop_
_entity_poly.entity_id
_entity_poly.type
_entity_poly.pdbx_seq_one_letter_code
_entity_poly.pdbx_strand_id
1 'polypeptide(L)'
;MPTPTNITTQTEWRKALNDLPDTPDKIPAFFFGHGSPFLAFPEAHVKSGAYGPMGAYAGPTGPLATFLKDFGPALLKKYKPKGIVVFSAHWETSGDRQVTDYGDENPLLMDYYGFQPELYKLKFKSRGDSTLSNRVLQLYKEAGQSARLTSKLEARGADGRGFSGPGLDHGVFVPFRLMFGEDFTDIPIVQVSIDSSMSPEKNWSLGKAVTKLREEGVLVLSGGLTVHNLRDMASFTPTTCKPLHREFDQALLDAVTVPDAEKRKRAMLNLTRHPGFRASHPREDHFIPLYVAAGAGEGGEVRVVAIGTSPGCSATAVINYQLSQQKPSAVRISKSPILLFPLNLFRPSTLRPILKPPPNSPFLLIRLPFRCIFQFLSPWPTYTKKPAASISPAIMPPLAIVIPQLSPDPVPLEAHRKTSMANSIQSLRRESQLIVLDAPLTPPLSPGHMDRSGIIHTPKLL
;
A
#
# COMPACT_ATOMS: atom_id res chain seq x y z
N MET A 1 21.82 -11.39 17.90
CA MET A 1 20.42 -11.89 17.95
C MET A 1 20.36 -13.18 17.14
N PRO A 2 19.37 -14.08 17.32
CA PRO A 2 19.19 -15.17 16.37
C PRO A 2 18.96 -14.58 14.96
N THR A 3 19.66 -15.10 13.96
CA THR A 3 19.44 -14.76 12.55
C THR A 3 17.99 -15.06 12.20
N PRO A 4 17.30 -14.25 11.36
CA PRO A 4 15.99 -14.62 10.82
C PRO A 4 16.06 -16.03 10.23
N THR A 5 15.21 -16.94 10.72
CA THR A 5 15.16 -18.32 10.20
C THR A 5 14.77 -18.27 8.73
N ASN A 6 15.54 -18.91 7.85
CA ASN A 6 15.27 -18.92 6.40
C ASN A 6 14.05 -19.79 6.05
N ILE A 7 12.85 -19.28 6.32
CA ILE A 7 11.55 -19.90 6.01
C ILE A 7 11.38 -19.95 4.49
N THR A 8 12.00 -20.94 3.84
CA THR A 8 12.26 -20.98 2.39
C THR A 8 11.65 -22.22 1.73
N THR A 9 11.19 -23.19 2.52
CA THR A 9 10.54 -24.42 2.05
C THR A 9 9.06 -24.48 2.44
N GLN A 10 8.28 -25.25 1.68
CA GLN A 10 6.83 -25.35 1.88
C GLN A 10 6.44 -25.87 3.28
N THR A 11 7.25 -26.76 3.87
CA THR A 11 7.04 -27.25 5.23
C THR A 11 7.20 -26.14 6.26
N GLU A 12 8.19 -25.25 6.08
CA GLU A 12 8.47 -24.18 7.03
C GLU A 12 7.42 -23.08 6.96
N TRP A 13 7.01 -22.61 5.76
CA TRP A 13 5.98 -21.57 5.69
C TRP A 13 4.61 -22.10 6.11
N ARG A 14 4.26 -23.35 5.78
CA ARG A 14 3.04 -23.98 6.31
C ARG A 14 3.06 -24.06 7.84
N LYS A 15 4.20 -24.37 8.46
CA LYS A 15 4.35 -24.29 9.92
C LYS A 15 4.17 -22.86 10.42
N ALA A 16 4.86 -21.89 9.83
CA ALA A 16 4.80 -20.49 10.24
C ALA A 16 3.39 -19.88 10.12
N LEU A 17 2.61 -20.29 9.10
CA LEU A 17 1.19 -19.94 8.93
C LEU A 17 0.27 -20.60 9.96
N ASN A 18 0.53 -21.87 10.32
CA ASN A 18 -0.20 -22.55 11.39
C ASN A 18 0.08 -21.93 12.76
N ASP A 19 1.34 -21.56 13.04
CA ASP A 19 1.81 -20.95 14.30
C ASP A 19 1.24 -19.54 14.56
N LEU A 20 0.55 -18.92 13.60
CA LEU A 20 -0.07 -17.59 13.75
C LEU A 20 -1.18 -17.61 14.82
N PRO A 21 -1.46 -16.47 15.50
CA PRO A 21 -2.49 -16.44 16.55
C PRO A 21 -3.87 -16.79 16.00
N ASP A 22 -4.52 -17.79 16.60
CA ASP A 22 -5.92 -18.09 16.37
C ASP A 22 -6.83 -17.06 17.07
N THR A 23 -7.91 -16.67 16.41
CA THR A 23 -8.96 -15.77 16.97
C THR A 23 -8.44 -14.53 17.72
N PRO A 24 -7.51 -13.73 17.16
CA PRO A 24 -7.03 -12.52 17.83
C PRO A 24 -8.11 -11.42 17.86
N ASP A 25 -8.08 -10.56 18.89
CA ASP A 25 -8.92 -9.35 18.98
C ASP A 25 -8.79 -8.43 17.76
N LYS A 26 -7.66 -8.54 17.04
CA LYS A 26 -7.36 -7.83 15.80
C LYS A 26 -6.72 -8.80 14.81
N ILE A 27 -7.39 -9.06 13.67
CA ILE A 27 -6.80 -9.82 12.55
C ILE A 27 -5.44 -9.19 12.17
N PRO A 28 -4.40 -9.93 11.79
CA PRO A 28 -3.13 -9.31 11.37
C PRO A 28 -3.29 -8.42 10.14
N ALA A 29 -2.36 -7.47 9.96
CA ALA A 29 -2.12 -6.84 8.66
C ALA A 29 -0.99 -7.59 7.95
N PHE A 30 -1.12 -7.78 6.64
CA PHE A 30 -0.20 -8.61 5.85
C PHE A 30 0.38 -7.82 4.67
N PHE A 31 1.71 -7.76 4.58
CA PHE A 31 2.41 -7.48 3.33
C PHE A 31 2.78 -8.80 2.65
N PHE A 32 2.58 -8.87 1.34
CA PHE A 32 2.92 -10.05 0.54
C PHE A 32 3.50 -9.68 -0.82
N GLY A 33 4.31 -10.58 -1.39
CA GLY A 33 4.76 -10.48 -2.77
C GLY A 33 3.62 -10.75 -3.73
N HIS A 34 3.15 -9.77 -4.51
CA HIS A 34 2.06 -10.02 -5.48
C HIS A 34 2.55 -10.77 -6.74
N GLY A 35 3.86 -10.75 -7.02
CA GLY A 35 4.48 -11.43 -8.16
C GLY A 35 4.45 -10.61 -9.44
N SER A 36 3.91 -11.20 -10.51
CA SER A 36 3.70 -10.58 -11.83
C SER A 36 2.77 -11.49 -12.66
N PRO A 37 2.35 -11.11 -13.89
CA PRO A 37 1.50 -11.95 -14.74
C PRO A 37 2.09 -13.32 -15.09
N PHE A 38 3.41 -13.53 -14.88
CA PHE A 38 4.06 -14.86 -15.00
C PHE A 38 3.39 -15.94 -14.14
N LEU A 39 2.83 -15.58 -12.97
CA LEU A 39 2.10 -16.50 -12.10
C LEU A 39 0.89 -17.17 -12.76
N ALA A 40 0.30 -16.54 -13.78
CA ALA A 40 -0.89 -17.00 -14.49
C ALA A 40 -0.58 -17.64 -15.86
N PHE A 41 0.69 -17.89 -16.18
CA PHE A 41 1.06 -18.60 -17.42
C PHE A 41 0.49 -20.03 -17.42
N PRO A 42 0.12 -20.60 -18.58
CA PRO A 42 -0.13 -22.04 -18.70
C PRO A 42 1.12 -22.85 -18.29
N GLU A 43 0.98 -23.85 -17.43
CA GLU A 43 2.13 -24.65 -16.97
C GLU A 43 2.93 -25.29 -18.11
N ALA A 44 2.25 -25.64 -19.22
CA ALA A 44 2.89 -26.16 -20.43
C ALA A 44 3.95 -25.20 -21.00
N HIS A 45 3.73 -23.88 -20.91
CA HIS A 45 4.66 -22.85 -21.39
C HIS A 45 5.87 -22.66 -20.46
N VAL A 46 5.79 -23.10 -19.20
CA VAL A 46 6.95 -23.18 -18.30
C VAL A 46 7.70 -24.50 -18.52
N LYS A 47 6.97 -25.61 -18.64
CA LYS A 47 7.51 -26.96 -18.86
C LYS A 47 8.25 -27.11 -20.21
N SER A 48 7.93 -26.30 -21.21
CA SER A 48 8.69 -26.21 -22.47
C SER A 48 10.02 -25.46 -22.38
N GLY A 49 10.35 -24.87 -21.22
CA GLY A 49 11.59 -24.11 -21.02
C GLY A 49 11.64 -22.73 -21.66
N ALA A 50 10.57 -22.29 -22.34
CA ALA A 50 10.52 -21.05 -23.14
C ALA A 50 10.83 -19.76 -22.37
N TYR A 51 10.77 -19.79 -21.03
CA TYR A 51 11.06 -18.65 -20.14
C TYR A 51 12.21 -18.93 -19.15
N GLY A 52 12.97 -20.02 -19.38
CA GLY A 52 14.17 -20.37 -18.62
C GLY A 52 13.99 -20.47 -17.10
N PRO A 53 15.06 -20.22 -16.31
CA PRO A 53 14.99 -20.22 -14.85
C PRO A 53 13.99 -19.23 -14.26
N MET A 54 13.74 -18.11 -14.96
CA MET A 54 12.73 -17.12 -14.55
C MET A 54 11.31 -17.71 -14.61
N GLY A 55 10.97 -18.44 -15.68
CA GLY A 55 9.68 -19.13 -15.79
C GLY A 55 9.47 -20.18 -14.71
N ALA A 56 10.51 -20.94 -14.36
CA ALA A 56 10.46 -21.93 -13.29
C ALA A 56 10.25 -21.31 -11.88
N TYR A 57 10.79 -20.11 -11.66
CA TYR A 57 10.79 -19.45 -10.34
C TYR A 57 9.63 -18.46 -10.14
N ALA A 58 9.26 -17.71 -11.17
CA ALA A 58 8.19 -16.70 -11.15
C ALA A 58 6.83 -17.21 -11.68
N GLY A 59 6.79 -18.42 -12.26
CA GLY A 59 5.61 -19.00 -12.89
C GLY A 59 4.60 -19.66 -11.94
N PRO A 60 3.52 -20.27 -12.48
CA PRO A 60 2.45 -20.97 -11.74
C PRO A 60 2.90 -22.10 -10.81
N THR A 61 4.11 -22.63 -10.99
CA THR A 61 4.73 -23.70 -10.19
C THR A 61 5.89 -23.21 -9.32
N GLY A 62 6.20 -21.90 -9.34
CA GLY A 62 7.31 -21.32 -8.57
C GLY A 62 7.03 -21.22 -7.06
N PRO A 63 8.05 -20.87 -6.25
CA PRO A 63 7.89 -20.73 -4.80
C PRO A 63 6.80 -19.72 -4.39
N LEU A 64 6.63 -18.62 -5.14
CA LEU A 64 5.53 -17.67 -4.90
C LEU A 64 4.16 -18.29 -5.15
N ALA A 65 3.95 -18.88 -6.33
CA ALA A 65 2.66 -19.47 -6.66
C ALA A 65 2.28 -20.58 -5.67
N THR A 66 3.28 -21.31 -5.17
CA THR A 66 3.11 -22.36 -4.17
C THR A 66 2.79 -21.77 -2.79
N PHE A 67 3.49 -20.70 -2.37
CA PHE A 67 3.18 -19.98 -1.13
C PHE A 67 1.78 -19.37 -1.16
N LEU A 68 1.38 -18.69 -2.23
CA LEU A 68 0.05 -18.07 -2.35
C LEU A 68 -1.10 -19.09 -2.21
N LYS A 69 -0.94 -20.27 -2.82
CA LYS A 69 -1.87 -21.41 -2.72
C LYS A 69 -2.02 -21.97 -1.30
N ASP A 70 -1.01 -21.80 -0.43
CA ASP A 70 -1.11 -22.14 1.00
C ASP A 70 -1.61 -20.95 1.83
N PHE A 71 -1.17 -19.75 1.49
CA PHE A 71 -1.38 -18.51 2.24
C PHE A 71 -2.87 -18.14 2.29
N GLY A 72 -3.51 -18.00 1.14
CA GLY A 72 -4.93 -17.61 1.05
C GLY A 72 -5.86 -18.51 1.88
N PRO A 73 -5.85 -19.84 1.68
CA PRO A 73 -6.70 -20.76 2.45
C PRO A 73 -6.37 -20.76 3.95
N ALA A 74 -5.11 -20.58 4.35
CA ALA A 74 -4.73 -20.44 5.75
C ALA A 74 -5.35 -19.18 6.39
N LEU A 75 -5.35 -18.04 5.68
CA LEU A 75 -5.97 -16.79 6.17
C LEU A 75 -7.49 -16.95 6.33
N LEU A 76 -8.17 -17.51 5.32
CA LEU A 76 -9.62 -17.73 5.36
C LEU A 76 -10.00 -18.67 6.51
N LYS A 77 -9.27 -19.78 6.68
CA LYS A 77 -9.51 -20.77 7.73
C LYS A 77 -9.31 -20.20 9.15
N LYS A 78 -8.22 -19.45 9.36
CA LYS A 78 -7.81 -18.96 10.70
C LYS A 78 -8.59 -17.72 11.15
N TYR A 79 -8.95 -16.82 10.22
CA TYR A 79 -9.54 -15.52 10.55
C TYR A 79 -11.00 -15.33 10.12
N LYS A 80 -11.52 -16.15 9.19
CA LYS A 80 -12.91 -16.08 8.67
C LYS A 80 -13.37 -14.63 8.38
N PRO A 81 -12.62 -13.86 7.57
CA PRO A 81 -12.82 -12.42 7.48
C PRO A 81 -14.15 -12.07 6.81
N LYS A 82 -14.82 -11.02 7.32
CA LYS A 82 -16.09 -10.49 6.79
C LYS A 82 -15.92 -9.74 5.46
N GLY A 83 -14.68 -9.41 5.12
CA GLY A 83 -14.28 -8.66 3.93
C GLY A 83 -12.76 -8.54 3.86
N ILE A 84 -12.26 -8.18 2.68
CA ILE A 84 -10.84 -7.92 2.41
C ILE A 84 -10.71 -6.46 1.97
N VAL A 85 -9.82 -5.71 2.62
CA VAL A 85 -9.34 -4.42 2.12
C VAL A 85 -7.91 -4.58 1.66
N VAL A 86 -7.68 -4.32 0.36
CA VAL A 86 -6.40 -4.56 -0.30
C VAL A 86 -5.79 -3.28 -0.88
N PHE A 87 -4.50 -3.11 -0.65
CA PHE A 87 -3.67 -2.07 -1.24
C PHE A 87 -2.70 -2.71 -2.25
N SER A 88 -2.51 -2.08 -3.41
CA SER A 88 -1.62 -2.58 -4.47
C SER A 88 -0.61 -1.51 -4.87
N ALA A 89 0.61 -1.94 -5.18
CA ALA A 89 1.62 -1.09 -5.82
C ALA A 89 1.20 -0.55 -7.19
N HIS A 90 0.14 -1.10 -7.80
CA HIS A 90 -0.30 -0.73 -9.14
C HIS A 90 -1.38 0.35 -9.18
N TRP A 91 -1.91 0.75 -8.03
CA TRP A 91 -2.87 1.84 -7.95
C TRP A 91 -2.40 2.96 -7.03
N GLU A 92 -1.84 3.97 -7.66
CA GLU A 92 -1.31 5.15 -7.03
C GLU A 92 -2.19 6.33 -7.40
N THR A 93 -2.56 7.17 -6.44
CA THR A 93 -3.37 8.38 -6.73
C THR A 93 -2.76 9.59 -6.05
N SER A 94 -2.94 10.76 -6.66
CA SER A 94 -2.48 12.05 -6.12
C SER A 94 -3.64 12.78 -5.44
N GLY A 95 -3.40 13.40 -4.27
CA GLY A 95 -4.49 14.01 -3.48
C GLY A 95 -5.31 12.94 -2.75
N ASP A 96 -6.59 12.81 -3.12
CA ASP A 96 -7.53 11.88 -2.48
C ASP A 96 -7.09 10.41 -2.60
N ARG A 97 -7.33 9.64 -1.53
CA ARG A 97 -7.35 8.17 -1.62
C ARG A 97 -8.60 7.75 -2.37
N GLN A 98 -8.45 6.91 -3.40
CA GLN A 98 -9.60 6.30 -4.07
C GLN A 98 -9.90 4.95 -3.42
N VAL A 99 -11.19 4.68 -3.20
CA VAL A 99 -11.72 3.45 -2.60
C VAL A 99 -12.75 2.87 -3.58
N THR A 100 -12.61 1.60 -3.99
CA THR A 100 -13.53 1.00 -4.97
C THR A 100 -14.94 0.83 -4.39
N ASP A 101 -15.96 1.31 -5.09
CA ASP A 101 -17.36 0.97 -4.87
C ASP A 101 -17.97 0.45 -6.18
N TYR A 102 -17.75 -0.84 -6.44
CA TYR A 102 -18.08 -1.49 -7.72
C TYR A 102 -19.38 -2.33 -7.66
N GLY A 103 -19.99 -2.46 -6.48
CA GLY A 103 -21.18 -3.28 -6.24
C GLY A 103 -20.89 -4.78 -6.35
N ASP A 104 -21.87 -5.55 -6.84
CA ASP A 104 -21.86 -7.02 -6.82
C ASP A 104 -20.80 -7.69 -7.71
N GLU A 105 -20.10 -6.94 -8.56
CA GLU A 105 -19.01 -7.45 -9.39
C GLU A 105 -17.88 -6.42 -9.52
N ASN A 106 -16.67 -6.85 -9.17
CA ASN A 106 -15.42 -6.12 -9.38
C ASN A 106 -14.92 -6.37 -10.82
N PRO A 107 -14.89 -5.37 -11.71
CA PRO A 107 -14.17 -5.50 -12.97
C PRO A 107 -12.66 -5.68 -12.73
N LEU A 108 -11.94 -6.13 -13.78
CA LEU A 108 -10.47 -6.28 -13.76
C LEU A 108 -9.83 -5.25 -14.71
N LEU A 109 -8.73 -4.65 -14.27
CA LEU A 109 -7.88 -3.79 -15.09
C LEU A 109 -6.62 -4.56 -15.49
N MET A 110 -6.46 -4.83 -16.78
CA MET A 110 -5.27 -5.48 -17.34
C MET A 110 -4.12 -4.46 -17.47
N ASP A 111 -3.53 -4.04 -16.35
CA ASP A 111 -2.52 -2.97 -16.26
C ASP A 111 -1.09 -3.36 -16.74
N TYR A 112 -1.00 -4.31 -17.67
CA TYR A 112 0.23 -4.83 -18.24
C TYR A 112 0.13 -5.04 -19.76
N TYR A 113 1.28 -5.10 -20.43
CA TYR A 113 1.39 -5.34 -21.87
C TYR A 113 2.57 -6.25 -22.20
N GLY A 114 2.69 -6.70 -23.46
CA GLY A 114 3.82 -7.51 -23.93
C GLY A 114 3.72 -9.02 -23.63
N PHE A 115 2.64 -9.47 -22.99
CA PHE A 115 2.36 -10.88 -22.71
C PHE A 115 1.55 -11.59 -23.81
N GLN A 116 1.45 -12.93 -23.72
CA GLN A 116 0.65 -13.77 -24.63
C GLN A 116 -0.87 -13.49 -24.50
N PRO A 117 -1.67 -13.70 -25.57
CA PRO A 117 -3.12 -13.40 -25.59
C PRO A 117 -3.94 -14.03 -24.45
N GLU A 118 -3.50 -15.19 -23.94
CA GLU A 118 -4.17 -15.94 -22.87
C GLU A 118 -4.18 -15.14 -21.56
N LEU A 119 -3.18 -14.31 -21.31
CA LEU A 119 -3.10 -13.48 -20.11
C LEU A 119 -4.05 -12.28 -20.14
N TYR A 120 -4.71 -11.96 -21.24
CA TYR A 120 -5.77 -10.95 -21.29
C TYR A 120 -7.17 -11.58 -21.27
N LYS A 121 -7.25 -12.91 -21.28
CA LYS A 121 -8.48 -13.71 -21.11
C LYS A 121 -8.66 -14.19 -19.65
N LEU A 122 -7.81 -13.70 -18.74
CA LEU A 122 -7.83 -14.04 -17.32
C LEU A 122 -9.14 -13.58 -16.65
N LYS A 123 -9.71 -14.45 -15.81
CA LYS A 123 -10.93 -14.18 -15.02
C LYS A 123 -10.63 -14.29 -13.53
N PHE A 124 -11.29 -13.44 -12.75
CA PHE A 124 -11.33 -13.51 -11.29
C PHE A 124 -12.64 -12.83 -10.86
N LYS A 125 -13.69 -13.64 -10.71
CA LYS A 125 -15.02 -13.17 -10.33
C LYS A 125 -15.03 -12.93 -8.82
N SER A 126 -15.26 -11.68 -8.42
CA SER A 126 -15.39 -11.27 -7.02
C SER A 126 -16.33 -10.06 -6.92
N ARG A 127 -16.84 -9.79 -5.71
CA ARG A 127 -17.74 -8.66 -5.43
C ARG A 127 -17.09 -7.59 -4.56
N GLY A 128 -17.55 -6.36 -4.69
CA GLY A 128 -17.33 -5.31 -3.69
C GLY A 128 -18.33 -5.37 -2.54
N ASP A 129 -18.30 -4.35 -1.69
CA ASP A 129 -19.31 -4.09 -0.66
C ASP A 129 -19.31 -2.59 -0.33
N SER A 130 -20.38 -1.89 -0.72
CA SER A 130 -20.50 -0.44 -0.54
C SER A 130 -20.51 -0.03 0.94
N THR A 131 -20.91 -0.92 1.85
CA THR A 131 -20.83 -0.68 3.31
C THR A 131 -19.37 -0.66 3.76
N LEU A 132 -18.58 -1.63 3.30
CA LEU A 132 -17.14 -1.69 3.58
C LEU A 132 -16.41 -0.50 2.95
N SER A 133 -16.73 -0.13 1.71
CA SER A 133 -16.13 1.03 1.03
C SER A 133 -16.45 2.34 1.75
N ASN A 134 -17.69 2.52 2.22
CA ASN A 134 -18.05 3.67 3.05
C ASN A 134 -17.39 3.64 4.44
N ARG A 135 -17.17 2.46 5.03
CA ARG A 135 -16.43 2.33 6.30
C ARG A 135 -14.96 2.72 6.16
N VAL A 136 -14.30 2.32 5.06
CA VAL A 136 -12.94 2.77 4.70
C VAL A 136 -12.89 4.28 4.52
N LEU A 137 -13.84 4.85 3.76
CA LEU A 137 -13.97 6.30 3.56
C LEU A 137 -14.17 7.07 4.88
N GLN A 138 -14.97 6.52 5.80
CA GLN A 138 -15.17 7.08 7.13
C GLN A 138 -13.88 7.07 7.95
N LEU A 139 -13.12 5.97 7.94
CA LEU A 139 -11.85 5.85 8.67
C LEU A 139 -10.79 6.85 8.17
N TYR A 140 -10.72 7.11 6.86
CA TYR A 140 -9.85 8.18 6.34
C TYR A 140 -10.27 9.57 6.85
N LYS A 141 -11.57 9.87 6.86
CA LYS A 141 -12.10 11.13 7.41
C LYS A 141 -11.84 11.26 8.92
N GLU A 142 -12.03 10.20 9.69
CA GLU A 142 -11.69 10.12 11.13
C GLU A 142 -10.18 10.37 11.36
N ALA A 143 -9.32 9.93 10.43
CA ALA A 143 -7.88 10.17 10.46
C ALA A 143 -7.43 11.53 9.87
N GLY A 144 -8.36 12.41 9.47
CA GLY A 144 -8.06 13.72 8.87
C GLY A 144 -7.47 13.66 7.45
N GLN A 145 -7.68 12.55 6.73
CA GLN A 145 -7.13 12.30 5.39
C GLN A 145 -8.23 12.39 4.32
N SER A 146 -7.90 12.98 3.18
CA SER A 146 -8.85 13.09 2.07
C SER A 146 -8.98 11.78 1.30
N ALA A 147 -10.22 11.35 1.08
CA ALA A 147 -10.56 10.12 0.39
C ALA A 147 -11.94 10.24 -0.27
N ARG A 148 -12.17 9.45 -1.32
CA ARG A 148 -13.45 9.35 -2.04
C ARG A 148 -13.70 7.93 -2.54
N LEU A 149 -14.96 7.64 -2.84
CA LEU A 149 -15.30 6.44 -3.60
C LEU A 149 -14.98 6.63 -5.09
N THR A 150 -14.72 5.53 -5.79
CA THR A 150 -14.67 5.44 -7.25
C THR A 150 -15.58 4.32 -7.72
N SER A 151 -16.39 4.57 -8.75
CA SER A 151 -17.38 3.61 -9.24
C SER A 151 -16.84 2.82 -10.45
N LYS A 152 -17.52 1.72 -10.82
CA LYS A 152 -17.17 0.96 -12.03
C LYS A 152 -17.46 1.68 -13.35
N LEU A 153 -17.92 2.93 -13.31
CA LEU A 153 -18.04 3.83 -14.47
C LEU A 153 -16.83 4.78 -14.61
N GLU A 154 -15.93 4.82 -13.62
CA GLU A 154 -14.77 5.69 -13.61
C GLU A 154 -13.51 4.93 -14.05
N ALA A 155 -12.84 5.43 -15.10
CA ALA A 155 -11.58 4.85 -15.57
C ALA A 155 -10.39 5.37 -14.76
N ARG A 156 -9.47 4.47 -14.35
CA ARG A 156 -8.27 4.85 -13.58
C ARG A 156 -7.29 5.70 -14.39
N GLY A 157 -7.14 5.45 -15.70
CA GLY A 157 -6.32 6.27 -16.60
C GLY A 157 -4.87 6.39 -16.13
N ALA A 158 -4.40 7.61 -15.83
CA ALA A 158 -3.06 7.85 -15.33
C ALA A 158 -2.76 7.11 -14.00
N ASP A 159 -3.72 7.11 -13.06
CA ASP A 159 -3.62 6.38 -11.79
C ASP A 159 -3.66 4.86 -11.99
N GLY A 160 -4.12 4.39 -13.16
CA GLY A 160 -4.11 3.00 -13.63
C GLY A 160 -2.92 2.68 -14.52
N ARG A 161 -1.74 3.27 -14.25
CA ARG A 161 -0.50 3.12 -15.06
C ARG A 161 -0.66 3.49 -16.55
N GLY A 162 -1.63 4.33 -16.89
CA GLY A 162 -1.95 4.74 -18.27
C GLY A 162 -3.00 3.86 -18.97
N PHE A 163 -3.53 2.82 -18.31
CA PHE A 163 -4.55 1.94 -18.88
C PHE A 163 -5.97 2.49 -18.67
N SER A 164 -6.79 2.39 -19.72
CA SER A 164 -8.18 2.82 -19.69
C SER A 164 -9.10 1.73 -19.13
N GLY A 165 -9.71 2.00 -17.97
CA GLY A 165 -10.76 1.17 -17.40
C GLY A 165 -10.88 1.30 -15.87
N PRO A 166 -12.01 0.88 -15.27
CA PRO A 166 -12.12 0.59 -13.85
C PRO A 166 -11.44 -0.76 -13.54
N GLY A 167 -11.45 -1.17 -12.27
CA GLY A 167 -11.24 -2.57 -11.89
C GLY A 167 -9.94 -2.87 -11.16
N LEU A 168 -9.90 -4.05 -10.55
CA LEU A 168 -8.76 -4.56 -9.79
C LEU A 168 -7.57 -4.76 -10.74
N ASP A 169 -6.40 -4.22 -10.39
CA ASP A 169 -5.14 -4.45 -11.12
C ASP A 169 -4.55 -5.83 -10.85
N HIS A 170 -3.54 -6.20 -11.63
CA HIS A 170 -2.93 -7.52 -11.58
C HIS A 170 -2.20 -7.80 -10.26
N GLY A 171 -1.74 -6.76 -9.55
CA GLY A 171 -1.20 -6.86 -8.19
C GLY A 171 -2.25 -7.33 -7.15
N VAL A 172 -3.53 -7.29 -7.50
CA VAL A 172 -4.64 -7.91 -6.75
C VAL A 172 -5.09 -9.22 -7.40
N PHE A 173 -5.59 -9.20 -8.65
CA PHE A 173 -6.35 -10.35 -9.15
C PHE A 173 -5.48 -11.56 -9.52
N VAL A 174 -4.23 -11.38 -9.94
CA VAL A 174 -3.34 -12.50 -10.28
C VAL A 174 -2.97 -13.34 -9.04
N PRO A 175 -2.46 -12.76 -7.94
CA PRO A 175 -2.21 -13.54 -6.72
C PRO A 175 -3.51 -14.01 -6.07
N PHE A 176 -4.60 -13.24 -6.14
CA PHE A 176 -5.87 -13.64 -5.50
C PHE A 176 -6.48 -14.89 -6.15
N ARG A 177 -6.32 -15.11 -7.46
CA ARG A 177 -6.69 -16.40 -8.09
C ARG A 177 -5.96 -17.60 -7.49
N LEU A 178 -4.70 -17.43 -7.10
CA LEU A 178 -3.91 -18.49 -6.45
C LEU A 178 -4.26 -18.65 -4.97
N MET A 179 -4.62 -17.56 -4.29
CA MET A 179 -5.02 -17.55 -2.88
C MET A 179 -6.45 -18.06 -2.65
N PHE A 180 -7.37 -17.79 -3.58
CA PHE A 180 -8.82 -17.88 -3.35
C PHE A 180 -9.61 -18.57 -4.46
N GLY A 181 -9.00 -18.87 -5.63
CA GLY A 181 -9.69 -19.43 -6.79
C GLY A 181 -10.20 -18.37 -7.79
N GLU A 182 -10.80 -18.81 -8.90
CA GLU A 182 -11.27 -17.92 -9.98
C GLU A 182 -12.68 -17.36 -9.77
N ASP A 183 -13.46 -17.95 -8.86
CA ASP A 183 -14.74 -17.43 -8.39
C ASP A 183 -14.69 -17.33 -6.87
N PHE A 184 -14.65 -16.10 -6.35
CA PHE A 184 -14.50 -15.78 -4.94
C PHE A 184 -15.46 -14.63 -4.59
N THR A 185 -16.73 -14.97 -4.47
CA THR A 185 -17.84 -14.02 -4.24
C THR A 185 -18.42 -14.02 -2.82
N ASP A 186 -18.08 -14.99 -1.97
CA ASP A 186 -18.61 -15.04 -0.60
C ASP A 186 -18.16 -13.84 0.24
N ILE A 187 -16.87 -13.51 0.17
CA ILE A 187 -16.22 -12.46 0.95
C ILE A 187 -15.90 -11.28 0.01
N PRO A 188 -16.34 -10.05 0.33
CA PRO A 188 -16.14 -8.91 -0.54
C PRO A 188 -14.69 -8.43 -0.53
N ILE A 189 -14.24 -7.91 -1.68
CA ILE A 189 -12.94 -7.28 -1.86
C ILE A 189 -13.16 -5.80 -2.20
N VAL A 190 -12.59 -4.92 -1.38
CA VAL A 190 -12.51 -3.48 -1.62
C VAL A 190 -11.04 -3.10 -1.78
N GLN A 191 -10.69 -2.45 -2.88
CA GLN A 191 -9.34 -1.95 -3.12
C GLN A 191 -9.22 -0.47 -2.73
N VAL A 192 -8.03 -0.08 -2.27
CA VAL A 192 -7.66 1.31 -1.94
C VAL A 192 -6.32 1.69 -2.58
N SER A 193 -6.19 2.94 -3.02
CA SER A 193 -4.96 3.46 -3.62
C SER A 193 -3.88 3.91 -2.62
N ILE A 194 -2.60 3.75 -2.99
CA ILE A 194 -1.44 4.24 -2.23
C ILE A 194 -1.05 5.68 -2.63
N ASP A 195 -0.38 6.43 -1.73
CA ASP A 195 0.00 7.83 -1.98
C ASP A 195 1.15 7.91 -2.99
N SER A 196 0.87 8.58 -4.12
CA SER A 196 1.75 8.69 -5.30
C SER A 196 3.08 9.41 -5.04
N SER A 197 3.24 10.13 -3.94
CA SER A 197 4.51 10.77 -3.57
C SER A 197 5.51 9.80 -2.94
N MET A 198 5.15 8.53 -2.78
CA MET A 198 6.01 7.44 -2.30
C MET A 198 6.59 7.64 -0.88
N SER A 199 6.12 8.62 -0.10
CA SER A 199 6.61 8.81 1.27
C SER A 199 6.29 7.59 2.15
N PRO A 200 7.30 7.00 2.81
CA PRO A 200 7.10 5.95 3.81
C PRO A 200 6.16 6.38 4.93
N GLU A 201 6.30 7.61 5.44
CA GLU A 201 5.53 8.16 6.55
C GLU A 201 4.06 8.36 6.17
N LYS A 202 3.78 8.85 4.96
CA LYS A 202 2.41 8.98 4.46
C LYS A 202 1.75 7.62 4.30
N ASN A 203 2.42 6.65 3.66
CA ASN A 203 1.84 5.34 3.40
C ASN A 203 1.67 4.51 4.69
N TRP A 204 2.57 4.70 5.67
CA TRP A 204 2.35 4.25 7.05
C TRP A 204 1.10 4.90 7.68
N SER A 205 0.87 6.19 7.43
CA SER A 205 -0.31 6.91 7.92
C SER A 205 -1.61 6.48 7.21
N LEU A 206 -1.54 6.02 5.95
CA LEU A 206 -2.68 5.39 5.26
C LEU A 206 -3.06 4.07 5.95
N GLY A 207 -2.07 3.22 6.23
CA GLY A 207 -2.26 1.98 6.97
C GLY A 207 -2.84 2.22 8.35
N LYS A 208 -2.28 3.19 9.08
CA LYS A 208 -2.73 3.55 10.43
C LYS A 208 -4.21 3.97 10.46
N ALA A 209 -4.70 4.71 9.46
CA ALA A 209 -6.10 5.11 9.37
C ALA A 209 -7.05 3.89 9.34
N VAL A 210 -6.69 2.83 8.61
CA VAL A 210 -7.53 1.64 8.45
C VAL A 210 -7.34 0.56 9.54
N THR A 211 -6.52 0.82 10.58
CA THR A 211 -6.23 -0.14 11.67
C THR A 211 -7.48 -0.80 12.25
N LYS A 212 -8.56 -0.04 12.46
CA LYS A 212 -9.78 -0.50 13.13
C LYS A 212 -10.57 -1.55 12.32
N LEU A 213 -10.37 -1.65 11.00
CA LEU A 213 -10.94 -2.74 10.18
C LEU A 213 -10.56 -4.13 10.73
N ARG A 214 -9.35 -4.24 11.29
CA ARG A 214 -8.81 -5.48 11.86
C ARG A 214 -9.57 -5.94 13.11
N GLU A 215 -10.11 -5.00 13.88
CA GLU A 215 -11.00 -5.22 15.04
C GLU A 215 -12.44 -5.51 14.57
N GLU A 216 -12.86 -4.90 13.46
CA GLU A 216 -14.19 -5.08 12.87
C GLU A 216 -14.34 -6.45 12.14
N GLY A 217 -13.25 -7.19 11.95
CA GLY A 217 -13.21 -8.53 11.36
C GLY A 217 -12.88 -8.55 9.86
N VAL A 218 -12.23 -7.50 9.36
CA VAL A 218 -11.79 -7.35 7.96
C VAL A 218 -10.30 -7.63 7.84
N LEU A 219 -9.92 -8.35 6.79
CA LEU A 219 -8.54 -8.69 6.48
C LEU A 219 -7.86 -7.54 5.71
N VAL A 220 -6.76 -7.00 6.23
CA VAL A 220 -5.99 -5.94 5.57
C VAL A 220 -4.77 -6.54 4.88
N LEU A 221 -4.77 -6.48 3.53
CA LEU A 221 -3.71 -7.01 2.66
C LEU A 221 -2.98 -5.87 1.94
N SER A 222 -1.70 -6.03 1.66
CA SER A 222 -0.89 -5.07 0.90
C SER A 222 0.08 -5.79 -0.02
N GLY A 223 -0.20 -5.76 -1.33
CA GLY A 223 0.54 -6.49 -2.36
C GLY A 223 1.63 -5.63 -3.01
N GLY A 224 2.89 -6.01 -2.83
CA GLY A 224 4.05 -5.33 -3.43
C GLY A 224 5.19 -6.29 -3.76
N LEU A 225 6.43 -5.82 -3.77
CA LEU A 225 7.66 -6.60 -3.93
C LEU A 225 8.82 -5.96 -3.14
N THR A 226 9.59 -6.79 -2.44
CA THR A 226 10.82 -6.41 -1.70
C THR A 226 12.02 -6.14 -2.60
N VAL A 227 11.98 -6.57 -3.86
CA VAL A 227 12.88 -6.18 -4.95
C VAL A 227 12.04 -6.02 -6.21
N HIS A 228 12.17 -4.89 -6.91
CA HIS A 228 11.52 -4.66 -8.20
C HIS A 228 12.39 -3.78 -9.11
N ASN A 229 13.31 -4.40 -9.84
CA ASN A 229 14.15 -3.72 -10.83
C ASN A 229 14.10 -4.43 -12.20
N LEU A 230 13.14 -4.03 -13.04
CA LEU A 230 13.01 -4.49 -14.43
C LEU A 230 14.21 -4.15 -15.35
N ARG A 231 15.15 -3.30 -14.89
CA ARG A 231 16.42 -3.02 -15.59
C ARG A 231 17.54 -3.99 -15.20
N ASP A 232 17.34 -4.79 -14.16
CA ASP A 232 18.29 -5.76 -13.64
C ASP A 232 17.59 -7.11 -13.43
N MET A 233 17.30 -7.81 -14.53
CA MET A 233 16.52 -9.06 -14.48
C MET A 233 17.18 -10.18 -13.66
N ALA A 234 18.49 -10.06 -13.37
CA ALA A 234 19.20 -10.96 -12.45
C ALA A 234 18.78 -10.74 -10.98
N SER A 235 18.28 -9.56 -10.61
CA SER A 235 17.77 -9.28 -9.26
C SER A 235 16.56 -10.14 -8.87
N PHE A 236 15.88 -10.76 -9.84
CA PHE A 236 14.65 -11.54 -9.69
C PHE A 236 14.80 -13.05 -9.41
N THR A 237 16.02 -13.61 -9.31
CA THR A 237 16.21 -14.99 -8.84
C THR A 237 17.34 -15.12 -7.80
N PRO A 238 17.24 -15.97 -6.78
CA PRO A 238 18.26 -16.07 -5.72
C PRO A 238 19.66 -16.46 -6.22
N THR A 239 19.74 -17.17 -7.34
CA THR A 239 21.00 -17.67 -7.92
C THR A 239 21.75 -16.62 -8.74
N THR A 240 21.05 -15.70 -9.42
CA THR A 240 21.68 -14.64 -10.22
C THR A 240 21.67 -13.27 -9.55
N CYS A 241 20.90 -13.10 -8.47
CA CYS A 241 20.84 -11.87 -7.68
C CYS A 241 22.23 -11.42 -7.18
N LYS A 242 22.49 -10.10 -7.23
CA LYS A 242 23.76 -9.48 -6.80
C LYS A 242 23.81 -9.26 -5.27
N PRO A 243 25.00 -9.24 -4.64
CA PRO A 243 25.15 -9.06 -3.18
C PRO A 243 24.39 -7.86 -2.62
N LEU A 244 24.45 -6.72 -3.29
CA LEU A 244 23.81 -5.46 -2.89
C LEU A 244 22.28 -5.55 -2.65
N HIS A 245 21.58 -6.47 -3.31
CA HIS A 245 20.16 -6.72 -3.02
C HIS A 245 19.97 -7.66 -1.82
N ARG A 246 20.86 -8.64 -1.61
CA ARG A 246 20.86 -9.48 -0.39
C ARG A 246 21.14 -8.65 0.85
N GLU A 247 22.06 -7.68 0.75
CA GLU A 247 22.36 -6.71 1.81
C GLU A 247 21.13 -5.84 2.14
N PHE A 248 20.41 -5.36 1.11
CA PHE A 248 19.18 -4.58 1.32
C PHE A 248 18.03 -5.42 1.91
N ASP A 249 17.85 -6.65 1.44
CA ASP A 249 16.87 -7.59 1.97
C ASP A 249 17.17 -8.00 3.42
N GLN A 250 18.45 -8.25 3.77
CA GLN A 250 18.83 -8.46 5.16
C GLN A 250 18.55 -7.22 6.01
N ALA A 251 18.85 -6.00 5.51
CA ALA A 251 18.51 -4.77 6.21
C ALA A 251 16.99 -4.61 6.42
N LEU A 252 16.16 -5.03 5.45
CA LEU A 252 14.71 -5.11 5.59
C LEU A 252 14.31 -6.10 6.69
N LEU A 253 14.83 -7.33 6.68
CA LEU A 253 14.56 -8.35 7.69
C LEU A 253 14.94 -7.88 9.09
N ASP A 254 16.14 -7.30 9.24
CA ASP A 254 16.63 -6.73 10.49
C ASP A 254 15.74 -5.57 10.97
N ALA A 255 15.29 -4.71 10.06
CA ALA A 255 14.41 -3.58 10.40
C ALA A 255 13.01 -4.03 10.85
N VAL A 256 12.37 -4.99 10.15
CA VAL A 256 11.02 -5.45 10.51
C VAL A 256 10.99 -6.35 11.74
N THR A 257 12.10 -7.02 12.07
CA THR A 257 12.18 -7.91 13.25
C THR A 257 12.56 -7.20 14.55
N VAL A 258 12.84 -5.89 14.54
CA VAL A 258 13.06 -5.11 15.78
C VAL A 258 11.82 -5.23 16.69
N PRO A 259 11.94 -5.71 17.95
CA PRO A 259 10.77 -5.95 18.80
C PRO A 259 10.04 -4.66 19.22
N ASP A 260 10.80 -3.63 19.60
CA ASP A 260 10.32 -2.30 19.99
C ASP A 260 9.70 -1.58 18.79
N ALA A 261 8.42 -1.24 18.87
CA ALA A 261 7.65 -0.72 17.74
C ALA A 261 8.16 0.64 17.21
N GLU A 262 8.65 1.53 18.07
CA GLU A 262 9.14 2.86 17.67
C GLU A 262 10.60 2.81 17.17
N LYS A 263 11.39 1.84 17.62
CA LYS A 263 12.68 1.51 16.98
C LYS A 263 12.46 0.83 15.63
N ARG A 264 11.52 -0.13 15.53
CA ARG A 264 11.12 -0.80 14.28
C ARG A 264 10.67 0.19 13.23
N LYS A 265 9.72 1.06 13.56
CA LYS A 265 9.22 2.12 12.67
C LYS A 265 10.36 2.98 12.13
N ARG A 266 11.24 3.48 13.00
CA ARG A 266 12.42 4.28 12.57
C ARG A 266 13.41 3.50 11.71
N ALA A 267 13.65 2.21 12.00
CA ALA A 267 14.48 1.35 11.18
C ALA A 267 13.87 1.16 9.77
N MET A 268 12.57 0.84 9.71
CA MET A 268 11.84 0.67 8.45
C MET A 268 11.81 1.93 7.59
N LEU A 269 11.51 3.11 8.16
CA LEU A 269 11.50 4.37 7.42
C LEU A 269 12.89 4.71 6.82
N ASN A 270 13.97 4.30 7.50
CA ASN A 270 15.35 4.52 7.04
C ASN A 270 15.80 3.53 5.95
N LEU A 271 15.02 2.50 5.60
CA LEU A 271 15.38 1.53 4.54
C LEU A 271 15.57 2.20 3.16
N THR A 272 14.82 3.27 2.88
CA THR A 272 14.95 4.06 1.64
C THR A 272 16.31 4.73 1.45
N ARG A 273 17.13 4.80 2.51
CA ARG A 273 18.49 5.34 2.52
C ARG A 273 19.57 4.26 2.42
N HIS A 274 19.21 2.97 2.43
CA HIS A 274 20.19 1.89 2.28
C HIS A 274 20.82 1.94 0.87
N PRO A 275 22.14 1.74 0.71
CA PRO A 275 22.79 1.79 -0.61
C PRO A 275 22.15 0.86 -1.64
N GLY A 276 21.72 -0.34 -1.22
CA GLY A 276 21.05 -1.30 -2.08
C GLY A 276 19.58 -1.01 -2.38
N PHE A 277 18.98 0.04 -1.81
CA PHE A 277 17.59 0.40 -2.08
C PHE A 277 17.39 0.78 -3.54
N ARG A 278 18.16 1.73 -4.09
CA ARG A 278 18.00 2.16 -5.49
C ARG A 278 18.47 1.12 -6.52
N ALA A 279 19.29 0.16 -6.11
CA ALA A 279 19.58 -1.02 -6.91
C ALA A 279 18.37 -1.97 -6.99
N SER A 280 17.66 -2.15 -5.88
CA SER A 280 16.49 -3.04 -5.77
C SER A 280 15.18 -2.40 -6.27
N HIS A 281 15.10 -1.08 -6.19
CA HIS A 281 13.92 -0.26 -6.48
C HIS A 281 14.35 1.04 -7.18
N PRO A 282 14.40 1.06 -8.53
CA PRO A 282 14.65 2.29 -9.30
C PRO A 282 13.58 3.36 -9.00
N ARG A 283 12.37 2.90 -8.70
CA ARG A 283 11.27 3.64 -8.09
C ARG A 283 10.70 2.80 -6.95
N GLU A 284 10.19 3.48 -5.93
CA GLU A 284 9.74 2.94 -4.66
C GLU A 284 8.45 2.10 -4.72
N ASP A 285 7.67 2.22 -5.81
CA ASP A 285 6.25 1.84 -5.87
C ASP A 285 5.91 0.46 -5.35
N HIS A 286 6.67 -0.57 -5.73
CA HIS A 286 6.45 -1.94 -5.26
C HIS A 286 6.86 -2.17 -3.80
N PHE A 287 7.73 -1.34 -3.24
CA PHE A 287 8.10 -1.39 -1.83
C PHE A 287 7.06 -0.73 -0.91
N ILE A 288 6.40 0.33 -1.38
CA ILE A 288 5.53 1.18 -0.55
C ILE A 288 4.38 0.44 0.17
N PRO A 289 3.71 -0.58 -0.39
CA PRO A 289 2.69 -1.35 0.31
C PRO A 289 3.17 -1.99 1.64
N LEU A 290 4.47 -2.22 1.82
CA LEU A 290 5.04 -2.67 3.11
C LEU A 290 4.71 -1.70 4.25
N TYR A 291 4.83 -0.39 4.01
CA TYR A 291 4.54 0.63 5.01
C TYR A 291 3.05 0.69 5.35
N VAL A 292 2.16 0.40 4.39
CA VAL A 292 0.71 0.34 4.62
C VAL A 292 0.35 -0.81 5.57
N ALA A 293 0.85 -2.02 5.32
CA ALA A 293 0.67 -3.15 6.24
C ALA A 293 1.33 -2.89 7.62
N ALA A 294 2.52 -2.29 7.63
CA ALA A 294 3.21 -1.94 8.87
C ALA A 294 2.44 -0.92 9.72
N GLY A 295 1.85 0.10 9.09
CA GLY A 295 1.01 1.11 9.73
C GLY A 295 -0.33 0.56 10.22
N ALA A 296 -1.00 -0.29 9.44
CA ALA A 296 -2.23 -0.97 9.86
C ALA A 296 -1.99 -1.95 11.03
N GLY A 297 -0.76 -2.44 11.18
CA GLY A 297 -0.29 -3.24 12.31
C GLY A 297 0.46 -2.46 13.40
N GLU A 298 0.43 -1.12 13.42
CA GLU A 298 1.28 -0.34 14.34
C GLU A 298 1.11 -0.76 15.81
N GLY A 299 2.23 -0.91 16.53
CA GLY A 299 2.25 -1.41 17.92
C GLY A 299 2.12 -2.93 18.09
N GLY A 300 2.00 -3.70 17.01
CA GLY A 300 1.99 -5.16 17.04
C GLY A 300 3.34 -5.85 17.28
N GLU A 301 3.32 -7.17 17.32
CA GLU A 301 4.45 -8.05 17.05
C GLU A 301 4.54 -8.32 15.54
N VAL A 302 5.76 -8.52 15.03
CA VAL A 302 6.00 -8.87 13.62
C VAL A 302 6.49 -10.31 13.51
N ARG A 303 5.97 -11.05 12.54
CA ARG A 303 6.54 -12.32 12.09
C ARG A 303 6.73 -12.30 10.58
N VAL A 304 7.86 -12.84 10.15
CA VAL A 304 8.06 -13.28 8.77
C VAL A 304 7.50 -14.72 8.68
N VAL A 305 6.74 -15.03 7.63
CA VAL A 305 6.22 -16.39 7.39
C VAL A 305 6.70 -17.03 6.09
N ALA A 306 7.39 -16.29 5.24
CA ALA A 306 8.10 -16.80 4.08
C ALA A 306 9.20 -15.82 3.67
N ILE A 307 10.31 -16.38 3.19
CA ILE A 307 11.51 -15.70 2.67
C ILE A 307 11.80 -16.33 1.31
N GLY A 308 11.94 -15.51 0.27
CA GLY A 308 12.26 -15.99 -1.08
C GLY A 308 11.08 -16.51 -1.90
N THR A 309 9.83 -16.33 -1.46
CA THR A 309 8.63 -16.73 -2.20
C THR A 309 8.06 -15.61 -3.10
N SER A 310 8.88 -14.95 -3.93
CA SER A 310 8.52 -13.98 -4.99
C SER A 310 9.78 -13.72 -5.83
N PRO A 311 9.69 -13.16 -7.06
CA PRO A 311 10.86 -12.85 -7.86
C PRO A 311 11.82 -11.92 -7.10
N GLY A 312 12.97 -12.45 -6.71
CA GLY A 312 14.15 -11.72 -6.25
C GLY A 312 14.67 -12.03 -4.86
N CYS A 313 15.76 -11.33 -4.50
CA CYS A 313 16.27 -11.31 -3.14
C CYS A 313 15.19 -10.82 -2.17
N SER A 314 15.21 -11.36 -0.94
CA SER A 314 14.08 -12.18 -0.51
C SER A 314 12.73 -11.49 -0.51
N ALA A 315 11.79 -12.15 -1.17
CA ALA A 315 10.38 -11.91 -0.93
C ALA A 315 10.02 -12.27 0.51
N THR A 316 9.85 -11.23 1.32
CA THR A 316 9.53 -11.38 2.73
C THR A 316 8.02 -11.19 2.92
N ALA A 317 7.30 -12.26 3.25
CA ALA A 317 5.91 -12.17 3.68
C ALA A 317 5.87 -11.67 5.13
N VAL A 318 5.75 -10.35 5.31
CA VAL A 318 5.75 -9.67 6.62
C VAL A 318 4.34 -9.59 7.15
N ILE A 319 4.11 -10.23 8.30
CA ILE A 319 2.87 -10.14 9.08
C ILE A 319 3.11 -9.24 10.28
N ASN A 320 2.22 -8.29 10.49
CA ASN A 320 2.20 -7.45 11.68
C ASN A 320 0.86 -7.67 12.41
N TYR A 321 0.89 -8.36 13.56
CA TYR A 321 -0.30 -8.68 14.37
C TYR A 321 -0.16 -8.08 15.76
N GLN A 322 -1.28 -7.69 16.37
CA GLN A 322 -1.26 -7.25 17.77
C GLN A 322 -1.92 -8.33 18.62
N LEU A 323 -1.12 -9.09 19.36
CA LEU A 323 -1.64 -9.78 20.54
C LEU A 323 -1.96 -8.72 21.58
N SER A 324 -3.10 -8.84 22.25
CA SER A 324 -3.43 -8.04 23.42
C SER A 324 -2.55 -8.47 24.58
N GLN A 325 -1.41 -7.80 24.73
CA GLN A 325 -0.67 -7.77 26.00
C GLN A 325 -1.68 -7.48 27.13
N GLN A 326 -1.55 -8.22 28.23
CA GLN A 326 -2.62 -8.45 29.21
C GLN A 326 -3.31 -7.16 29.69
N LYS A 327 -4.59 -7.28 30.07
CA LYS A 327 -5.29 -6.25 30.87
C LYS A 327 -4.33 -5.71 31.93
N PRO A 328 -4.16 -4.37 32.05
CA PRO A 328 -3.20 -3.81 32.99
C PRO A 328 -3.46 -4.38 34.38
N SER A 329 -2.47 -5.08 34.93
CA SER A 329 -2.58 -5.80 36.19
C SER A 329 -3.12 -4.84 37.25
N ALA A 330 -4.37 -5.06 37.67
CA ALA A 330 -5.02 -4.20 38.64
C ALA A 330 -4.13 -4.14 39.88
N VAL A 331 -3.56 -2.96 40.16
CA VAL A 331 -2.63 -2.77 41.27
C VAL A 331 -3.38 -3.10 42.55
N ARG A 332 -3.15 -4.32 43.04
CA ARG A 332 -3.88 -4.90 44.17
C ARG A 332 -3.33 -4.26 45.43
N ILE A 333 -3.77 -3.05 45.72
CA ILE A 333 -3.44 -2.30 46.94
C ILE A 333 -3.70 -3.24 48.11
N SER A 334 -2.62 -3.66 48.77
CA SER A 334 -2.72 -4.56 49.92
C SER A 334 -3.42 -3.81 51.05
N LYS A 335 -4.70 -4.13 51.27
CA LYS A 335 -5.40 -3.71 52.48
C LYS A 335 -4.88 -4.54 53.64
N SER A 336 -3.74 -4.13 54.20
CA SER A 336 -3.32 -4.56 55.54
C SER A 336 -4.48 -4.31 56.52
N PRO A 337 -4.87 -5.30 57.35
CA PRO A 337 -5.99 -5.13 58.25
C PRO A 337 -5.61 -4.17 59.38
N ILE A 338 -6.18 -2.96 59.35
CA ILE A 338 -6.09 -2.02 60.48
C ILE A 338 -6.97 -2.57 61.60
N LEU A 339 -6.38 -2.90 62.75
CA LEU A 339 -7.12 -3.25 63.96
C LEU A 339 -7.91 -2.03 64.44
N LEU A 340 -9.24 -2.12 64.39
CA LEU A 340 -10.15 -1.16 64.99
C LEU A 340 -10.45 -1.57 66.43
N PHE A 341 -9.77 -0.94 67.39
CA PHE A 341 -10.21 -0.97 68.79
C PHE A 341 -11.42 -0.02 68.96
N PRO A 342 -12.51 -0.46 69.62
CA PRO A 342 -13.63 0.41 69.93
C PRO A 342 -13.27 1.29 71.14
N LEU A 343 -13.42 2.61 70.98
CA LEU A 343 -13.38 3.57 72.08
C LEU A 343 -14.65 4.42 72.03
N ASN A 344 -15.37 4.45 73.14
CA ASN A 344 -16.69 5.06 73.27
C ASN A 344 -16.65 6.05 74.44
N LEU A 345 -17.50 7.09 74.39
CA LEU A 345 -17.66 8.16 75.39
C LEU A 345 -16.47 9.13 75.56
N PHE A 346 -16.68 10.43 75.30
CA PHE A 346 -16.99 11.41 76.37
C PHE A 346 -17.49 12.75 75.79
N ARG A 347 -17.86 13.70 76.67
CA ARG A 347 -18.63 14.94 76.36
C ARG A 347 -17.76 16.18 76.04
N PRO A 348 -18.32 17.23 75.40
CA PRO A 348 -17.62 18.49 75.10
C PRO A 348 -17.87 19.64 76.11
N SER A 349 -16.81 20.36 76.47
CA SER A 349 -16.77 21.69 77.15
C SER A 349 -15.29 22.12 77.37
N THR A 350 -14.85 23.37 77.57
CA THR A 350 -15.31 24.75 77.24
C THR A 350 -14.14 25.73 77.55
N LEU A 351 -13.88 26.76 76.71
CA LEU A 351 -13.18 28.05 77.05
C LEU A 351 -11.68 27.95 77.50
N ARG A 352 -10.77 28.94 77.40
CA ARG A 352 -10.57 30.17 76.56
C ARG A 352 -9.02 30.50 76.49
N PRO A 353 -8.49 31.69 76.09
CA PRO A 353 -7.12 31.83 75.53
C PRO A 353 -6.07 32.39 76.52
N ILE A 354 -4.82 32.65 76.08
CA ILE A 354 -4.04 33.90 76.32
C ILE A 354 -2.64 33.98 75.63
N LEU A 355 -2.24 35.21 75.23
CA LEU A 355 -0.89 35.74 74.88
C LEU A 355 -0.13 35.31 73.58
N LYS A 356 1.05 35.93 73.36
CA LYS A 356 1.59 36.38 72.04
C LYS A 356 3.13 36.18 71.83
N PRO A 357 3.68 36.36 70.59
CA PRO A 357 5.05 35.98 70.13
C PRO A 357 6.10 37.11 70.36
N PRO A 358 7.33 37.20 69.76
CA PRO A 358 7.95 36.53 68.57
C PRO A 358 9.48 36.21 68.76
N PRO A 359 10.40 36.15 67.73
CA PRO A 359 10.26 36.09 66.26
C PRO A 359 11.14 35.03 65.52
N ASN A 360 10.75 34.66 64.28
CA ASN A 360 11.54 34.86 63.03
C ASN A 360 11.01 34.01 61.85
N SER A 361 10.80 34.64 60.69
CA SER A 361 10.48 34.06 59.36
C SER A 361 10.62 35.19 58.31
N PRO A 362 10.82 34.92 57.00
CA PRO A 362 9.67 34.71 56.10
C PRO A 362 9.89 33.74 54.91
N PHE A 363 8.80 33.42 54.19
CA PHE A 363 8.78 32.79 52.87
C PHE A 363 8.59 33.83 51.74
N LEU A 364 9.17 33.59 50.55
CA LEU A 364 8.74 34.13 49.24
C LEU A 364 9.38 33.27 48.10
N LEU A 365 8.80 32.81 46.98
CA LEU A 365 7.51 32.96 46.25
C LEU A 365 7.62 33.70 44.89
N ILE A 366 8.01 32.93 43.86
CA ILE A 366 7.73 33.06 42.40
C ILE A 366 8.18 34.33 41.63
N ARG A 367 8.95 34.16 40.53
CA ARG A 367 8.65 34.77 39.20
C ARG A 367 9.49 34.25 38.01
N LEU A 368 8.87 34.29 36.83
CA LEU A 368 9.47 34.18 35.49
C LEU A 368 9.73 35.58 34.90
N PRO A 369 10.71 35.76 33.99
CA PRO A 369 10.79 36.88 33.06
C PRO A 369 10.34 36.52 31.63
N PHE A 370 10.00 37.53 30.84
CA PHE A 370 9.62 37.44 29.41
C PHE A 370 10.12 38.70 28.69
N ARG A 371 10.39 38.62 27.37
CA ARG A 371 10.91 39.71 26.50
C ARG A 371 12.39 40.10 26.78
N CYS A 372 13.14 40.73 25.86
CA CYS A 372 12.74 41.33 24.58
C CYS A 372 13.73 41.16 23.42
N ILE A 373 13.25 41.55 22.24
CA ILE A 373 13.89 41.70 20.91
C ILE A 373 15.25 42.42 20.95
N PHE A 374 16.22 41.95 20.16
CA PHE A 374 16.95 42.79 19.19
C PHE A 374 17.54 41.94 18.03
N GLN A 375 17.98 42.64 16.98
CA GLN A 375 18.28 42.15 15.63
C GLN A 375 19.64 42.71 15.21
N PHE A 376 20.51 41.94 14.54
CA PHE A 376 21.39 42.36 13.41
C PHE A 376 22.47 41.31 13.01
N LEU A 377 22.65 41.19 11.68
CA LEU A 377 23.86 40.88 10.89
C LEU A 377 24.81 39.69 11.20
N SER A 378 25.04 38.90 10.14
CA SER A 378 26.25 38.11 9.89
C SER A 378 27.48 39.00 9.62
N PRO A 379 28.70 38.43 9.60
CA PRO A 379 29.33 38.19 8.29
C PRO A 379 30.07 36.84 8.14
N TRP A 380 30.51 36.54 6.92
CA TRP A 380 31.37 35.39 6.58
C TRP A 380 32.85 35.61 6.97
N PRO A 381 33.65 34.53 7.05
CA PRO A 381 35.06 34.51 6.66
C PRO A 381 35.22 34.10 5.17
N THR A 382 36.26 34.60 4.51
CA THR A 382 36.49 34.42 3.06
C THR A 382 37.58 33.40 2.69
N TYR A 383 37.48 32.93 1.44
CA TYR A 383 38.47 32.18 0.63
C TYR A 383 39.96 32.47 0.90
N THR A 384 40.78 31.41 0.76
CA THR A 384 42.20 31.50 0.35
C THR A 384 42.51 30.60 -0.85
N LYS A 385 43.66 30.85 -1.51
CA LYS A 385 44.17 30.27 -2.77
C LYS A 385 45.65 29.90 -2.55
N LYS A 386 46.34 29.01 -3.28
CA LYS A 386 46.16 28.23 -4.55
C LYS A 386 46.86 26.84 -4.29
N PRO A 387 47.31 25.99 -5.27
CA PRO A 387 47.22 25.98 -6.72
C PRO A 387 46.57 24.70 -7.32
N ALA A 388 46.49 24.64 -8.66
CA ALA A 388 46.05 23.45 -9.41
C ALA A 388 47.23 22.76 -10.11
N ALA A 389 47.10 21.46 -10.39
CA ALA A 389 47.95 20.70 -11.30
C ALA A 389 47.16 20.36 -12.58
N SER A 390 47.84 20.36 -13.73
CA SER A 390 47.22 20.20 -15.05
C SER A 390 47.29 18.75 -15.57
N ILE A 391 46.17 18.23 -16.06
CA ILE A 391 46.12 17.02 -16.90
C ILE A 391 45.25 17.34 -18.13
N SER A 392 45.74 16.97 -19.32
CA SER A 392 45.10 17.31 -20.60
C SER A 392 43.85 16.46 -20.89
N PRO A 393 42.81 17.03 -21.53
CA PRO A 393 41.71 16.24 -22.07
C PRO A 393 42.15 15.52 -23.35
N ALA A 394 42.13 14.18 -23.34
CA ALA A 394 42.31 13.39 -24.55
C ALA A 394 41.03 13.42 -25.41
N ILE A 395 41.18 13.65 -26.71
CA ILE A 395 40.08 13.62 -27.68
C ILE A 395 39.81 12.18 -28.10
N MET A 396 38.56 11.73 -28.02
CA MET A 396 38.07 10.53 -28.70
C MET A 396 36.77 10.83 -29.47
N PRO A 397 36.52 10.15 -30.60
CA PRO A 397 35.43 10.49 -31.52
C PRO A 397 34.06 10.04 -31.02
N PRO A 398 32.96 10.66 -31.49
CA PRO A 398 31.60 10.26 -31.14
C PRO A 398 31.25 8.90 -31.74
N LEU A 399 30.60 8.05 -30.93
CA LEU A 399 30.08 6.76 -31.38
C LEU A 399 28.76 6.98 -32.15
N ALA A 400 28.72 6.61 -33.44
CA ALA A 400 27.54 6.79 -34.26
C ALA A 400 26.44 5.75 -33.92
N ILE A 401 25.28 6.23 -33.45
CA ILE A 401 24.07 5.40 -33.31
C ILE A 401 23.30 5.47 -34.62
N VAL A 402 23.10 4.32 -35.26
CA VAL A 402 22.31 4.21 -36.50
C VAL A 402 20.82 4.29 -36.16
N ILE A 403 20.16 5.35 -36.62
CA ILE A 403 18.70 5.49 -36.61
C ILE A 403 18.23 5.43 -38.08
N PRO A 404 17.33 4.51 -38.46
CA PRO A 404 16.80 4.47 -39.83
C PRO A 404 16.02 5.75 -40.16
N GLN A 405 16.40 6.44 -41.23
CA GLN A 405 15.61 7.54 -41.79
C GLN A 405 14.45 6.97 -42.63
N LEU A 406 13.28 7.59 -42.50
CA LEU A 406 12.24 7.60 -43.52
C LEU A 406 12.06 9.04 -43.99
N SER A 407 12.12 9.26 -45.30
CA SER A 407 12.10 10.60 -45.90
C SER A 407 10.68 11.22 -45.90
N PRO A 408 10.57 12.56 -45.81
CA PRO A 408 9.30 13.26 -45.98
C PRO A 408 9.03 13.61 -47.45
N ASP A 409 7.77 13.88 -47.78
CA ASP A 409 7.33 14.67 -48.94
C ASP A 409 6.01 15.41 -48.59
N PRO A 410 5.58 16.44 -49.35
CA PRO A 410 5.30 17.74 -48.72
C PRO A 410 3.83 18.15 -48.50
N VAL A 411 3.70 19.30 -47.82
CA VAL A 411 2.49 20.04 -47.46
C VAL A 411 1.79 20.67 -48.68
N PRO A 412 0.53 21.16 -48.54
CA PRO A 412 0.37 22.61 -48.38
C PRO A 412 -0.43 23.01 -47.13
N LEU A 413 -0.11 24.19 -46.59
CA LEU A 413 -0.76 24.79 -45.43
C LEU A 413 -1.63 25.97 -45.91
N GLU A 414 -2.92 25.96 -45.59
CA GLU A 414 -3.79 27.13 -45.76
C GLU A 414 -3.96 27.85 -44.42
N ALA A 415 -3.78 29.17 -44.39
CA ALA A 415 -3.50 29.90 -43.17
C ALA A 415 -4.43 31.11 -42.98
N HIS A 416 -5.15 31.19 -41.84
CA HIS A 416 -5.82 32.43 -41.43
C HIS A 416 -5.72 32.74 -39.92
N ARG A 417 -5.03 33.87 -39.67
CA ARG A 417 -5.26 34.92 -38.64
C ARG A 417 -5.36 34.56 -37.16
N LYS A 418 -4.44 35.18 -36.41
CA LYS A 418 -4.49 35.44 -34.96
C LYS A 418 -5.76 36.22 -34.56
N THR A 419 -6.28 35.94 -33.37
CA THR A 419 -6.71 36.97 -32.42
C THR A 419 -6.39 36.52 -30.99
N SER A 420 -6.16 37.47 -30.07
CA SER A 420 -6.01 37.18 -28.63
C SER A 420 -7.13 37.83 -27.84
N MET A 421 -7.58 37.22 -26.74
CA MET A 421 -7.42 37.82 -25.40
C MET A 421 -7.83 36.85 -24.29
N ALA A 422 -7.55 37.21 -23.04
CA ALA A 422 -8.00 36.54 -21.83
C ALA A 422 -9.07 37.37 -21.09
N ASN A 423 -9.55 36.85 -19.95
CA ASN A 423 -10.57 37.39 -19.03
C ASN A 423 -12.05 37.15 -19.45
N SER A 424 -13.04 37.14 -18.56
CA SER A 424 -13.15 36.67 -17.15
C SER A 424 -14.64 36.82 -16.69
N ILE A 425 -14.97 36.39 -15.47
CA ILE A 425 -16.13 36.84 -14.64
C ILE A 425 -17.54 36.33 -15.01
N GLN A 426 -18.04 35.44 -14.13
CA GLN A 426 -19.36 35.37 -13.46
C GLN A 426 -20.72 35.52 -14.20
N SER A 427 -21.58 34.52 -13.95
CA SER A 427 -22.96 34.65 -13.43
C SER A 427 -24.03 35.45 -14.20
N LEU A 428 -25.12 34.75 -14.56
CA LEU A 428 -26.43 34.99 -13.92
C LEU A 428 -27.40 33.80 -14.08
N ARG A 429 -28.36 33.69 -13.16
CA ARG A 429 -29.49 32.74 -13.25
C ARG A 429 -30.59 33.32 -14.14
N ARG A 430 -31.38 32.46 -14.79
CA ARG A 430 -32.84 32.56 -14.78
C ARG A 430 -33.50 31.20 -15.07
N GLU A 431 -34.71 31.04 -14.57
CA GLU A 431 -35.51 29.83 -14.68
C GLU A 431 -36.41 29.89 -15.93
N SER A 432 -36.60 28.74 -16.57
CA SER A 432 -37.72 28.49 -17.48
C SER A 432 -38.23 27.07 -17.21
N GLN A 433 -39.40 26.94 -16.59
CA GLN A 433 -40.11 25.67 -16.58
C GLN A 433 -40.71 25.43 -17.98
N LEU A 434 -40.60 24.20 -18.50
CA LEU A 434 -41.50 23.72 -19.53
C LEU A 434 -41.76 22.23 -19.28
N ILE A 435 -43.04 21.86 -19.18
CA ILE A 435 -43.50 20.48 -19.02
C ILE A 435 -44.02 20.02 -20.38
N VAL A 436 -43.46 18.93 -20.91
CA VAL A 436 -44.01 18.17 -22.05
C VAL A 436 -43.87 16.69 -21.71
N LEU A 437 -44.85 15.88 -22.11
CA LEU A 437 -45.06 14.51 -21.64
C LEU A 437 -44.41 13.43 -22.53
N ASP A 438 -44.15 12.30 -21.87
CA ASP A 438 -43.88 10.93 -22.32
C ASP A 438 -43.99 10.57 -23.82
N ALA A 439 -42.90 9.99 -24.35
CA ALA A 439 -42.92 8.71 -25.08
C ALA A 439 -41.48 8.13 -25.18
N PRO A 440 -41.27 6.80 -25.11
CA PRO A 440 -39.93 6.21 -25.04
C PRO A 440 -39.28 6.01 -26.42
N LEU A 441 -37.99 6.33 -26.53
CA LEU A 441 -37.13 5.89 -27.64
C LEU A 441 -36.37 4.62 -27.23
N THR A 442 -36.38 3.61 -28.10
CA THR A 442 -35.66 2.35 -27.92
C THR A 442 -34.15 2.51 -28.20
N PRO A 443 -33.28 1.72 -27.55
CA PRO A 443 -31.83 1.83 -27.73
C PRO A 443 -31.37 1.23 -29.07
N PRO A 444 -30.30 1.76 -29.69
CA PRO A 444 -29.69 1.16 -30.86
C PRO A 444 -28.99 -0.17 -30.51
N LEU A 445 -29.16 -1.18 -31.37
CA LEU A 445 -28.51 -2.49 -31.23
C LEU A 445 -27.03 -2.45 -31.63
N SER A 446 -26.23 -3.30 -30.97
CA SER A 446 -24.79 -3.47 -31.21
C SER A 446 -24.48 -4.08 -32.59
N PRO A 447 -23.29 -3.81 -33.18
CA PRO A 447 -22.84 -4.48 -34.39
C PRO A 447 -22.62 -5.98 -34.16
N GLY A 448 -23.16 -6.81 -35.06
CA GLY A 448 -23.11 -8.28 -34.96
C GLY A 448 -21.78 -8.91 -35.40
N HIS A 449 -21.58 -10.17 -35.02
CA HIS A 449 -20.53 -11.02 -35.60
C HIS A 449 -20.81 -11.34 -37.08
N MET A 450 -19.74 -11.52 -37.85
CA MET A 450 -19.80 -12.30 -39.09
C MET A 450 -19.66 -13.79 -38.76
N ASP A 451 -20.47 -14.64 -39.41
CA ASP A 451 -20.21 -16.07 -39.57
C ASP A 451 -20.30 -16.47 -41.05
N ARG A 452 -19.76 -17.64 -41.40
CA ARG A 452 -19.37 -18.04 -42.76
C ARG A 452 -20.50 -18.69 -43.57
N SER A 453 -21.49 -17.90 -43.99
CA SER A 453 -22.42 -18.31 -45.06
C SER A 453 -22.88 -17.13 -45.92
N GLY A 454 -22.13 -16.84 -46.99
CA GLY A 454 -22.41 -15.73 -47.90
C GLY A 454 -23.57 -16.01 -48.86
N ILE A 455 -24.82 -15.83 -48.39
CA ILE A 455 -26.04 -15.76 -49.21
C ILE A 455 -26.88 -14.57 -48.71
N ILE A 456 -27.41 -13.75 -49.63
CA ILE A 456 -28.29 -12.63 -49.30
C ILE A 456 -29.74 -13.05 -49.52
N HIS A 457 -30.57 -12.97 -48.48
CA HIS A 457 -32.03 -13.08 -48.59
C HIS A 457 -32.71 -11.88 -47.91
N THR A 458 -33.57 -11.19 -48.66
CA THR A 458 -34.39 -10.07 -48.19
C THR A 458 -35.83 -10.51 -47.93
N PRO A 459 -36.34 -10.37 -46.68
CA PRO A 459 -37.77 -10.43 -46.41
C PRO A 459 -38.46 -9.09 -46.72
N LYS A 460 -39.74 -9.14 -47.08
CA LYS A 460 -40.62 -7.95 -47.18
C LYS A 460 -41.16 -7.58 -45.80
N LEU A 461 -41.66 -6.34 -45.65
CA LEU A 461 -42.50 -5.98 -44.52
C LEU A 461 -43.81 -6.76 -44.54
N LEU A 462 -44.27 -7.18 -43.36
CA LEU A 462 -45.64 -7.06 -42.88
C LEU A 462 -45.63 -7.01 -41.35
#